data_AF-A0A855VNX3-F1
#
_entry.id   AF-A0A855VNX3-F1
#
_cell.length_a   1.000
_cell.length_b   1.000
_cell.length_c   1.000
_cell.angle_alpha   90.00
_cell.angle_beta   90.00
_cell.angle_gamma   90.00
#
_symmetry.space_group_name_H-M   'P 1'
#
loop_
_entity.id
_entity.type
_entity.pdbx_description
1 polymer ?
#
loop_
_entity_poly.entity_id
_entity_poly.type
_entity_poly.pdbx_seq_one_letter_code
_entity_poly.pdbx_strand_id
1 'polypeptide(L)' 'MKRLIISMAIALMLSGCAGVLEKQEPICSGTAYMGDHENTVMIYGVRKQNNQTQYRAGYPFNWRWVSANTFTSTTCK' A
#
# COMPACT_ATOMS: atom_id res chain seq x y z
N MET A 1 8.86 46.35 5.03
CA MET A 1 9.59 45.09 4.69
C MET A 1 9.54 44.02 5.78
N LYS A 2 9.59 44.38 7.09
CA LYS A 2 9.57 43.39 8.20
C LYS A 2 8.33 42.47 8.22
N ARG A 3 7.14 43.00 7.84
CA ARG A 3 5.88 42.23 7.80
C ARG A 3 5.84 41.15 6.72
N LEU A 4 6.51 41.38 5.58
CA LEU A 4 6.56 40.42 4.46
C LEU A 4 7.43 39.20 4.80
N ILE A 5 8.51 39.41 5.56
CA ILE A 5 9.41 38.34 6.01
C ILE A 5 8.68 37.41 6.98
N ILE A 6 7.84 37.95 7.86
CA ILE A 6 7.06 37.17 8.83
C ILE A 6 6.02 36.30 8.12
N SER A 7 5.32 36.85 7.13
CA SER A 7 4.32 36.07 6.35
C SER A 7 4.95 34.94 5.54
N MET A 8 6.17 35.12 5.02
CA MET A 8 6.86 34.08 4.26
C MET A 8 7.38 32.94 5.16
N ALA A 9 7.79 33.25 6.39
CA ALA A 9 8.18 32.26 7.38
C ALA A 9 6.99 31.39 7.85
N ILE A 10 5.80 31.98 7.99
CA ILE A 10 4.59 31.25 8.39
C ILE A 10 4.13 30.28 7.27
N ALA A 11 4.24 30.67 6.01
CA ALA A 11 3.89 29.82 4.88
C ALA A 11 4.76 28.55 4.79
N LEU A 12 6.06 28.66 5.10
CA LEU A 12 6.99 27.53 5.09
C LEU A 12 6.76 26.54 6.24
N MET A 13 6.23 26.99 7.38
CA MET A 13 5.86 26.09 8.48
C MET A 13 4.57 25.31 8.21
N LEU A 14 3.74 25.76 7.27
CA LEU A 14 2.47 25.10 6.93
C LEU A 14 2.62 24.01 5.86
N SER A 15 3.77 23.91 5.17
CA SER A 15 4.00 22.89 4.12
C SER A 15 4.47 21.52 4.63
N GLY A 16 4.45 21.29 5.95
CA GLY A 16 4.99 20.07 6.59
C GLY A 16 4.08 18.85 6.65
N CYS A 17 2.83 18.92 6.16
CA CYS A 17 1.86 17.81 6.32
C CYS A 17 1.69 16.89 5.11
N ALA A 18 2.52 17.02 4.08
CA ALA A 18 2.65 15.96 3.08
C ALA A 18 3.76 15.02 3.57
N GLY A 19 3.43 14.15 4.53
CA GLY A 19 4.31 13.05 4.90
C GLY A 19 4.75 12.36 3.62
N VAL A 20 6.04 12.03 3.53
CA VAL A 20 6.61 11.26 2.41
C VAL A 20 5.65 10.11 2.15
N LEU A 21 5.00 10.12 0.98
CA LEU A 21 4.26 8.99 0.46
C LEU A 21 5.31 7.93 0.20
N GLU A 22 5.68 7.21 1.26
CA GLU A 22 6.67 6.16 1.23
C GLU A 22 6.10 5.11 0.31
N LYS A 23 6.55 5.16 -0.95
CA LYS A 23 6.12 4.28 -2.03
C LYS A 23 6.34 2.88 -1.52
N GLN A 24 5.27 2.25 -1.04
CA GLN A 24 5.34 0.92 -0.46
C GLN A 24 5.81 0.02 -1.59
N GLU A 25 7.03 -0.51 -1.49
CA GLU A 25 7.51 -1.49 -2.43
C GLU A 25 6.78 -2.81 -2.12
N PRO A 26 6.32 -3.53 -3.16
CA PRO A 26 5.67 -4.81 -2.96
C PRO A 26 6.69 -5.82 -2.44
N ILE A 27 6.33 -6.51 -1.35
CA ILE A 27 7.16 -7.54 -0.74
C ILE A 27 7.18 -8.84 -1.55
N CYS A 28 6.09 -9.11 -2.26
CA CYS A 28 5.92 -10.27 -3.14
C CYS A 28 4.77 -10.01 -4.12
N SER A 29 4.53 -10.96 -5.00
CA SER A 29 3.39 -11.00 -5.91
C SER A 29 2.62 -12.30 -5.73
N GLY A 30 1.34 -12.26 -6.05
CA GLY A 30 0.49 -13.43 -6.11
C GLY A 30 -0.33 -13.43 -7.39
N THR A 31 -0.69 -14.61 -7.85
CA THR A 31 -1.63 -14.81 -8.94
C THR A 31 -3.02 -14.97 -8.34
N ALA A 32 -3.99 -14.20 -8.83
CA ALA A 32 -5.40 -14.38 -8.50
C ALA A 32 -6.25 -14.38 -9.78
N TYR A 33 -7.30 -15.21 -9.80
CA TYR A 33 -8.28 -15.20 -10.89
C TYR A 33 -9.33 -14.13 -10.64
N MET A 34 -9.58 -13.31 -11.66
CA MET A 34 -10.64 -12.30 -11.68
C MET A 34 -11.56 -12.60 -12.86
N GLY A 35 -12.68 -13.27 -12.58
CA GLY A 35 -13.44 -13.96 -13.63
C GLY A 35 -12.59 -15.08 -14.22
N ASP A 36 -12.48 -15.12 -15.54
CA ASP A 36 -11.70 -16.14 -16.27
C ASP A 36 -10.24 -15.73 -16.51
N HIS A 37 -9.82 -14.54 -16.05
CA HIS A 37 -8.51 -13.98 -16.36
C HIS A 37 -7.57 -14.09 -15.16
N GLU A 38 -6.39 -14.64 -15.41
CA GLU A 38 -5.30 -14.67 -14.45
C GLU A 38 -4.69 -13.27 -14.30
N ASN A 39 -4.60 -12.76 -13.07
CA ASN A 39 -4.04 -11.46 -12.79
C ASN A 39 -2.92 -11.54 -11.74
N THR A 40 -1.79 -10.91 -12.04
CA THR A 40 -0.70 -10.73 -11.09
C THR A 40 -1.02 -9.55 -10.18
N VAL A 41 -1.07 -9.83 -8.88
CA VAL A 41 -1.43 -8.90 -7.83
C VAL A 41 -0.23 -8.68 -6.93
N MET A 42 0.12 -7.42 -6.71
CA MET A 42 1.23 -7.05 -5.85
C MET A 42 0.80 -7.12 -4.38
N ILE A 43 1.62 -7.74 -3.54
CA ILE A 43 1.40 -7.94 -2.11
C ILE A 43 2.37 -7.05 -1.34
N TYR A 44 1.85 -6.34 -0.34
CA TYR A 44 2.59 -5.31 0.41
C TYR A 44 2.64 -5.60 1.92
N GLY A 45 2.11 -6.75 2.34
CA GLY A 45 2.16 -7.16 3.74
C GLY A 45 1.61 -8.57 3.91
N VAL A 46 2.14 -9.30 4.88
CA VAL A 46 1.65 -10.61 5.30
C VAL A 46 1.31 -10.54 6.78
N ARG A 47 0.15 -11.08 7.16
CA ARG A 47 -0.22 -11.24 8.57
C ARG A 47 -0.92 -12.57 8.79
N LYS A 48 -0.95 -13.03 10.04
CA LYS A 48 -1.74 -14.20 10.46
C LYS A 48 -2.87 -13.73 11.37
N GLN A 49 -4.11 -14.00 11.00
CA GLN A 49 -5.30 -13.67 11.78
C GLN A 49 -6.19 -14.91 11.87
N ASN A 50 -6.62 -15.28 13.07
CA ASN A 50 -7.45 -16.48 13.31
C ASN A 50 -6.84 -17.76 12.72
N ASN A 51 -5.53 -17.94 12.88
CA ASN A 51 -4.75 -19.04 12.30
C ASN A 51 -4.71 -19.10 10.76
N GLN A 52 -5.21 -18.08 10.05
CA GLN A 52 -5.17 -17.97 8.59
C GLN A 52 -4.19 -16.89 8.15
N THR A 53 -3.42 -17.16 7.10
CA THR A 53 -2.55 -16.16 6.47
C THR A 53 -3.37 -15.22 5.61
N GLN A 54 -3.12 -13.92 5.75
CA GLN A 54 -3.74 -12.86 4.98
C GLN A 54 -2.68 -11.97 4.32
N TYR A 55 -2.94 -11.55 3.10
CA TYR A 55 -2.08 -10.68 2.31
C TYR A 55 -2.72 -9.32 2.14
N ARG A 56 -1.92 -8.26 2.31
CA ARG A 56 -2.31 -6.90 1.97
C ARG A 56 -2.07 -6.69 0.49
N ALA A 57 -3.12 -6.87 -0.30
CA ALA A 57 -3.01 -6.90 -1.75
C ALA A 57 -3.37 -5.54 -2.36
N GLY A 58 -2.61 -5.10 -3.36
CA GLY A 58 -2.87 -3.88 -4.13
C GLY A 58 -4.08 -4.03 -5.06
N TYR A 59 -4.02 -3.42 -6.24
CA TYR A 59 -5.05 -3.62 -7.27
C TYR A 59 -5.14 -5.12 -7.66
N PRO A 60 -6.35 -5.69 -7.81
CA PRO A 60 -7.69 -5.07 -7.75
C PRO A 60 -8.34 -5.04 -6.36
N PHE A 61 -7.65 -5.52 -5.31
CA PHE A 61 -8.18 -5.63 -3.96
C PHE A 61 -8.12 -4.33 -3.14
N ASN A 62 -7.66 -3.22 -3.71
CA ASN A 62 -7.66 -1.88 -3.09
C ASN A 62 -7.00 -1.83 -1.71
N TRP A 63 -5.82 -2.44 -1.56
CA TRP A 63 -5.01 -2.42 -0.33
C TRP A 63 -5.66 -3.10 0.87
N ARG A 64 -6.66 -3.95 0.63
CA ARG A 64 -7.36 -4.73 1.65
C ARG A 64 -6.56 -5.97 2.03
N TRP A 65 -6.82 -6.43 3.24
CA TRP A 65 -6.37 -7.74 3.70
C TRP A 65 -7.29 -8.82 3.15
N VAL A 66 -6.73 -9.70 2.33
CA VAL A 66 -7.43 -10.81 1.69
C VAL A 66 -6.77 -12.13 2.11
N SER A 67 -7.54 -13.21 2.08
CA SER A 67 -7.02 -14.53 2.46
C SER A 67 -5.94 -14.99 1.48
N ALA A 68 -4.92 -15.69 1.98
CA ALA A 68 -3.94 -16.35 1.12
C ALA A 68 -4.59 -17.32 0.12
N ASN A 69 -5.74 -17.91 0.50
CA ASN A 69 -6.51 -18.83 -0.35
C ASN A 69 -7.17 -18.16 -1.56
N THR A 70 -7.18 -16.82 -1.63
CA THR A 70 -7.66 -16.09 -2.81
C THR A 70 -6.66 -16.13 -3.97
N PHE A 71 -5.40 -16.50 -3.68
CA PHE A 71 -4.33 -16.58 -4.67
C PHE A 71 -4.08 -18.04 -5.03
N THR A 72 -3.90 -18.32 -6.32
CA THR A 72 -3.54 -19.66 -6.81
C THR A 72 -2.05 -19.95 -6.66
N SER A 73 -1.23 -18.91 -6.69
CA SER A 73 0.20 -18.99 -6.46
C SER A 73 0.70 -17.69 -5.83
N THR A 74 1.72 -17.77 -4.99
CA THR A 74 2.38 -16.59 -4.40
C THR A 74 3.88 -16.77 -4.35
N THR A 75 4.62 -15.68 -4.56
CA THR A 75 6.08 -15.62 -4.41
C THR A 75 6.53 -15.28 -2.98
N CYS A 76 5.58 -15.10 -2.06
CA CYS A 76 5.84 -14.87 -0.65
C CYS A 76 6.41 -16.14 -0.02
N LYS A 77 7.58 -16.05 0.61
CA LYS A 77 8.27 -17.14 1.31
C LYS A 77 7.90 -17.16 2.79
#